data_AF-A0A498L748-F1
#
_entry.id   AF-A0A498L748-F1
#
_cell.length_a   1.000
_cell.length_b   1.000
_cell.length_c   1.000
_cell.angle_alpha   90.00
_cell.angle_beta   90.00
_cell.angle_gamma   90.00
#
_symmetry.space_group_name_H-M   'P 1'
#
loop_
_entity.id
_entity.type
_entity.pdbx_description
1 polymer ?
#
loop_
_entity_poly.entity_id
_entity_poly.type
_entity_poly.pdbx_seq_one_letter_code
_entity_poly.pdbx_strand_id
1 'polypeptide(L)'
;MSMSELDDSGDGKTKKKRGRPGRPPAPNKKPRKSPLEKGPMGIQRGRKANGMTQQNGEGDPVTLFEVVKQGKSAMQSVVDDWIESYKQDRDLALLDLINFFIQCSGCKGTVRIEMFRNMQNAEIIRKMTEEFDEDSGDYPLTISGPLWKKFRYNFCEFICVLIRQCQYSIIYDEYMMDTVISLLTGLSDSQVRAFRHTSTLAESYNNE
;
A
#
# COMPACT_ATOMS: atom_id res chain seq x y z
N MET A 1 -57.00 -43.86 -15.44
CA MET A 1 -57.61 -43.62 -16.77
C MET A 1 -56.91 -42.42 -17.36
N SER A 2 -56.24 -42.58 -18.50
CA SER A 2 -55.70 -41.47 -19.27
C SER A 2 -56.69 -41.11 -20.36
N MET A 3 -56.91 -39.82 -20.62
CA MET A 3 -57.51 -39.35 -21.86
C MET A 3 -56.85 -38.01 -22.24
N SER A 4 -56.58 -37.89 -23.53
CA SER A 4 -55.91 -36.79 -24.22
C SER A 4 -56.88 -36.13 -25.21
N GLU A 5 -56.34 -35.28 -26.09
CA GLU A 5 -56.96 -34.70 -27.31
C GLU A 5 -57.65 -33.33 -27.10
N LEU A 6 -57.07 -32.23 -27.64
CA LEU A 6 -57.22 -31.60 -28.98
C LEU A 6 -58.37 -30.54 -28.95
N ASP A 7 -58.32 -29.37 -29.58
CA ASP A 7 -57.92 -28.93 -30.93
C ASP A 7 -57.65 -27.38 -30.90
N ASP A 8 -56.57 -26.78 -31.42
CA ASP A 8 -56.20 -26.34 -32.80
C ASP A 8 -56.73 -24.95 -33.29
N SER A 9 -56.10 -24.40 -34.36
CA SER A 9 -56.18 -23.05 -34.99
C SER A 9 -55.16 -22.03 -34.42
N GLY A 10 -54.08 -21.58 -35.10
CA GLY A 10 -53.73 -21.52 -36.54
C GLY A 10 -53.87 -20.08 -37.05
N ASP A 11 -53.04 -19.45 -37.91
CA ASP A 11 -51.73 -19.69 -38.57
C ASP A 11 -51.16 -18.28 -38.97
N GLY A 12 -49.90 -17.98 -39.32
CA GLY A 12 -48.71 -18.77 -39.63
C GLY A 12 -47.39 -17.98 -39.37
N LYS A 13 -46.19 -18.38 -39.83
CA LYS A 13 -45.60 -18.44 -41.20
C LYS A 13 -45.18 -17.06 -41.75
N THR A 14 -43.96 -16.81 -42.24
CA THR A 14 -42.84 -17.72 -42.68
C THR A 14 -41.48 -16.98 -42.61
N LYS A 15 -40.43 -17.54 -41.96
CA LYS A 15 -39.32 -18.37 -42.51
C LYS A 15 -38.33 -17.70 -43.49
N LYS A 16 -37.05 -17.57 -43.03
CA LYS A 16 -35.77 -18.12 -43.58
C LYS A 16 -35.31 -17.63 -45.01
N LYS A 17 -34.03 -17.65 -45.42
CA LYS A 17 -32.79 -18.32 -44.92
C LYS A 17 -31.50 -17.68 -45.52
N ARG A 18 -30.42 -17.64 -44.73
CA ARG A 18 -28.94 -17.72 -45.02
C ARG A 18 -28.40 -17.65 -46.47
N GLY A 19 -27.32 -16.87 -46.68
CA GLY A 19 -26.34 -17.07 -47.77
C GLY A 19 -25.15 -16.08 -47.81
N ARG A 20 -23.91 -16.57 -47.96
CA ARG A 20 -22.63 -15.87 -48.31
C ARG A 20 -21.80 -16.90 -49.11
N PRO A 21 -21.08 -16.57 -50.20
CA PRO A 21 -19.83 -15.77 -50.16
C PRO A 21 -19.55 -14.90 -51.43
N GLY A 22 -18.43 -14.14 -51.47
CA GLY A 22 -17.88 -13.57 -52.72
C GLY A 22 -17.21 -12.17 -52.64
N ARG A 23 -16.09 -11.99 -53.36
CA ARG A 23 -15.28 -10.77 -53.69
C ARG A 23 -14.45 -11.14 -54.97
N PRO A 24 -13.76 -10.27 -55.75
CA PRO A 24 -13.55 -8.79 -55.77
C PRO A 24 -13.72 -8.20 -57.23
N PRO A 25 -12.99 -7.19 -57.78
CA PRO A 25 -12.11 -6.11 -57.24
C PRO A 25 -12.20 -4.66 -57.87
N ALA A 26 -11.83 -3.64 -57.06
CA ALA A 26 -11.02 -2.42 -57.41
C ALA A 26 -11.58 -1.36 -58.44
N PRO A 27 -10.89 -0.22 -58.74
CA PRO A 27 -9.72 0.43 -58.11
C PRO A 27 -9.82 1.96 -57.84
N ASN A 28 -8.92 2.52 -57.01
CA ASN A 28 -8.14 3.71 -57.42
C ASN A 28 -6.74 3.77 -56.73
N LYS A 29 -5.80 4.52 -57.32
CA LYS A 29 -4.33 4.46 -57.12
C LYS A 29 -3.81 5.68 -56.32
N LYS A 30 -2.95 5.51 -55.29
CA LYS A 30 -1.46 5.76 -55.25
C LYS A 30 -1.02 7.25 -55.37
N PRO A 31 0.18 7.68 -54.89
CA PRO A 31 1.38 6.88 -54.61
C PRO A 31 2.14 7.13 -53.29
N ARG A 32 3.14 6.25 -53.05
CA ARG A 32 4.16 6.27 -51.97
C ARG A 32 5.54 6.48 -52.62
N LYS A 33 6.48 7.16 -51.96
CA LYS A 33 7.92 7.17 -52.31
C LYS A 33 8.82 6.99 -51.08
N SER A 34 9.92 6.30 -51.28
CA SER A 34 11.10 6.07 -50.41
C SER A 34 12.20 5.55 -51.36
N PRO A 35 13.52 5.84 -51.18
CA PRO A 35 14.36 5.07 -50.21
C PRO A 35 15.67 5.73 -49.69
N LEU A 36 16.29 5.13 -48.64
CA LEU A 36 17.75 5.11 -48.28
C LEU A 36 18.49 6.48 -48.03
N GLU A 37 19.62 6.63 -47.30
CA GLU A 37 20.71 5.76 -46.77
C GLU A 37 21.39 6.38 -45.50
N LYS A 38 22.13 5.54 -44.72
CA LYS A 38 23.31 5.83 -43.83
C LYS A 38 23.20 6.69 -42.53
N GLY A 39 24.00 6.34 -41.50
CA GLY A 39 24.06 6.90 -40.12
C GLY A 39 25.17 7.97 -39.90
N PRO A 40 25.76 8.17 -38.69
CA PRO A 40 25.81 7.32 -37.48
C PRO A 40 25.58 8.02 -36.09
N MET A 41 25.71 7.23 -35.00
CA MET A 41 25.91 7.54 -33.55
C MET A 41 25.58 8.93 -32.93
N GLY A 42 24.88 8.92 -31.78
CA GLY A 42 24.83 10.07 -30.86
C GLY A 42 24.06 9.89 -29.52
N ILE A 43 24.80 9.60 -28.45
CA ILE A 43 24.63 10.13 -27.06
C ILE A 43 23.33 9.81 -26.27
N GLN A 44 23.54 9.03 -25.19
CA GLN A 44 22.88 9.07 -23.86
C GLN A 44 21.36 9.34 -23.77
N ARG A 45 20.58 8.27 -23.55
CA ARG A 45 19.30 8.39 -22.84
C ARG A 45 19.55 8.57 -21.34
N GLY A 46 19.63 9.82 -20.91
CA GLY A 46 19.66 10.18 -19.49
C GLY A 46 18.47 9.59 -18.74
N ARG A 47 18.77 8.86 -17.68
CA ARG A 47 17.82 8.32 -16.69
C ARG A 47 17.16 9.54 -16.01
N LYS A 48 15.91 9.87 -16.38
CA LYS A 48 15.17 10.93 -15.68
C LYS A 48 14.84 10.45 -14.26
N ALA A 49 15.68 10.86 -13.31
CA ALA A 49 15.33 10.84 -11.90
C ALA A 49 14.07 11.71 -11.74
N ASN A 50 13.00 11.10 -11.23
CA ASN A 50 11.77 11.84 -10.94
C ASN A 50 12.01 12.57 -9.62
N GLY A 51 12.43 13.83 -9.71
CA GLY A 51 12.75 14.63 -8.54
C GLY A 51 11.56 14.73 -7.59
N MET A 52 11.84 14.70 -6.28
CA MET A 52 10.85 14.91 -5.24
C MET A 52 10.05 16.18 -5.53
N THR A 53 8.74 16.04 -5.69
CA THR A 53 7.85 17.20 -5.67
C THR A 53 7.72 17.63 -4.22
N GLN A 54 8.63 18.51 -3.78
CA GLN A 54 8.46 19.23 -2.51
C GLN A 54 7.19 20.07 -2.62
N GLN A 55 6.10 19.54 -2.06
CA GLN A 55 4.85 20.27 -1.93
C GLN A 55 4.96 21.10 -0.65
N ASN A 56 5.59 22.26 -0.76
CA ASN A 56 5.75 23.20 0.34
C ASN A 56 4.39 23.83 0.67
N GLY A 57 3.83 23.48 1.82
CA GLY A 57 2.69 24.14 2.44
C GLY A 57 2.87 24.06 3.95
N GLU A 58 2.42 25.09 4.66
CA GLU A 58 2.39 25.11 6.13
C GLU A 58 1.37 24.08 6.63
N GLY A 59 1.86 22.86 6.85
CA GLY A 59 1.13 21.74 7.39
C GLY A 59 2.11 20.78 8.06
N ASP A 60 1.59 19.95 8.96
CA ASP A 60 2.41 19.00 9.73
C ASP A 60 3.23 18.08 8.81
N PRO A 61 4.45 17.68 9.23
CA PRO A 61 5.30 16.80 8.43
C PRO A 61 4.56 15.52 8.06
N VAL A 62 4.63 15.14 6.78
CA VAL A 62 3.88 14.00 6.24
C VAL A 62 4.37 12.72 6.89
N THR A 63 3.55 12.11 7.75
CA THR A 63 3.91 10.91 8.51
C THR A 63 4.03 9.68 7.61
N LEU A 64 4.83 8.69 8.04
CA LEU A 64 4.93 7.39 7.38
C LEU A 64 3.56 6.76 7.13
N PHE A 65 2.61 6.92 8.07
CA PHE A 65 1.25 6.41 7.93
C PHE A 65 0.54 7.01 6.71
N GLU A 66 0.59 8.33 6.52
CA GLU A 66 -0.02 8.97 5.36
C GLU A 66 0.69 8.61 4.04
N VAL A 67 2.02 8.46 4.05
CA VAL A 67 2.77 7.98 2.87
C VAL A 67 2.32 6.57 2.47
N VAL A 68 2.27 5.64 3.41
CA VAL A 68 1.88 4.23 3.20
C VAL A 68 0.40 4.11 2.82
N LYS A 69 -0.50 4.85 3.49
CA LYS A 69 -1.95 4.91 3.22
C LYS A 69 -2.28 5.43 1.83
N GLN A 70 -1.60 6.49 1.39
CA GLN A 70 -1.78 7.03 0.04
C GLN A 70 -1.13 6.09 -0.99
N GLY A 71 0.05 5.54 -0.69
CA GLY A 71 0.80 4.63 -1.56
C GLY A 71 1.07 5.25 -2.94
N LYS A 72 1.55 6.50 -2.95
CA LYS A 72 1.93 7.25 -4.16
C LYS A 72 3.35 6.92 -4.61
N SER A 73 4.23 6.61 -3.65
CA SER A 73 5.60 6.16 -3.87
C SER A 73 5.68 4.64 -3.92
N ALA A 74 6.73 4.09 -4.53
CA ALA A 74 7.05 2.67 -4.42
C ALA A 74 7.52 2.35 -2.99
N MET A 75 7.07 1.24 -2.40
CA MET A 75 7.36 0.91 -1.00
C MET A 75 8.85 0.88 -0.68
N GLN A 76 9.64 0.35 -1.62
CA GLN A 76 11.10 0.34 -1.58
C GLN A 76 11.71 1.72 -1.31
N SER A 77 11.20 2.77 -1.98
CA SER A 77 11.68 4.14 -1.79
C SER A 77 11.40 4.64 -0.38
N VAL A 78 10.20 4.36 0.16
CA VAL A 78 9.79 4.81 1.50
C VAL A 78 10.67 4.16 2.57
N VAL A 79 11.01 2.87 2.39
CA VAL A 79 11.93 2.15 3.28
C VAL A 79 13.37 2.64 3.13
N ASP A 80 13.86 2.86 1.91
CA ASP A 80 15.22 3.36 1.67
C ASP A 80 15.41 4.78 2.26
N ASP A 81 14.40 5.65 2.13
CA ASP A 81 14.37 6.99 2.73
C ASP A 81 14.40 6.90 4.27
N TRP A 82 13.58 6.01 4.88
CA TRP A 82 13.59 5.79 6.34
C TRP A 82 14.93 5.22 6.85
N ILE A 83 15.54 4.31 6.10
CA ILE A 83 16.86 3.74 6.43
C ILE A 83 17.96 4.82 6.44
N GLU A 84 17.88 5.81 5.54
CA GLU A 84 18.84 6.92 5.55
C GLU A 84 18.62 7.85 6.75
N SER A 85 17.35 8.15 7.09
CA SER A 85 17.02 8.85 8.34
C SER A 85 17.53 8.11 9.57
N TYR A 86 17.42 6.78 9.62
CA TYR A 86 17.92 5.96 10.73
C TYR A 86 19.43 6.03 10.89
N LYS A 87 20.20 6.06 9.80
CA LYS A 87 21.66 6.27 9.86
C LYS A 87 22.03 7.67 10.37
N GLN A 88 21.18 8.67 10.14
CA GLN A 88 21.42 10.05 10.54
C GLN A 88 21.05 10.32 12.01
N ASP A 89 19.86 9.91 12.44
CA ASP A 89 19.39 9.97 13.83
C ASP A 89 18.46 8.76 14.11
N ARG A 90 19.01 7.77 14.82
CA ARG A 90 18.31 6.53 15.17
C ARG A 90 17.07 6.79 16.03
N ASP A 91 17.12 7.77 16.94
CA ASP A 91 16.00 8.05 17.84
C ASP A 91 14.81 8.63 17.09
N LEU A 92 15.07 9.59 16.19
CA LEU A 92 14.01 10.23 15.40
C LEU A 92 13.39 9.26 14.40
N ALA A 93 14.21 8.44 13.73
CA ALA A 93 13.70 7.42 12.81
C ALA A 93 12.89 6.32 13.53
N LEU A 94 13.29 5.91 14.74
CA LEU A 94 12.47 5.00 15.56
C LEU A 94 11.20 5.67 16.07
N LEU A 95 11.24 6.96 16.45
CA LEU A 95 10.05 7.71 16.83
C LEU A 95 9.01 7.74 15.69
N ASP A 96 9.45 7.94 14.44
CA ASP A 96 8.59 7.88 13.26
C ASP A 96 8.00 6.47 13.07
N LEU A 97 8.79 5.41 13.29
CA LEU A 97 8.34 4.02 13.17
C LEU A 97 7.38 3.61 14.30
N ILE A 98 7.58 4.09 15.53
CA ILE A 98 6.66 3.93 16.66
C ILE A 98 5.33 4.64 16.35
N ASN A 99 5.39 5.91 15.95
CA ASN A 99 4.20 6.67 15.56
C ASN A 99 3.48 6.05 14.37
N PHE A 100 4.19 5.45 13.42
CA PHE A 100 3.60 4.67 12.33
C PHE A 100 2.72 3.55 12.85
N PHE A 101 3.19 2.68 13.75
CA PHE A 101 2.38 1.57 14.30
C PHE A 101 1.19 2.06 15.13
N ILE A 102 1.37 3.13 15.91
CA ILE A 102 0.30 3.78 16.69
C ILE A 102 -0.80 4.35 15.77
N GLN A 103 -0.42 5.08 14.71
CA GLN A 103 -1.35 5.65 13.72
C GLN A 103 -2.01 4.57 12.83
N CYS A 104 -1.29 3.49 12.49
CA CYS A 104 -1.87 2.33 11.79
C CYS A 104 -2.98 1.66 12.60
N SER A 105 -2.92 1.77 13.93
CA SER A 105 -3.95 1.29 14.86
C SER A 105 -5.13 2.27 14.98
N GLY A 106 -5.12 3.41 14.30
CA GLY A 106 -6.17 4.43 14.37
C GLY A 106 -6.08 5.38 15.57
N CYS A 107 -5.05 5.26 16.40
CA CYS A 107 -4.80 6.22 17.47
C CYS A 107 -4.43 7.58 16.86
N LYS A 108 -5.05 8.66 17.38
CA LYS A 108 -4.79 10.05 16.98
C LYS A 108 -3.68 10.70 17.83
N GLY A 109 -3.34 10.09 18.96
CA GLY A 109 -2.22 10.47 19.81
C GLY A 109 -0.89 10.38 19.07
N THR A 110 0.09 11.16 19.51
CA THR A 110 1.43 11.20 18.89
C THR A 110 2.49 11.12 19.98
N VAL A 111 3.34 10.10 19.88
CA VAL A 111 4.50 9.92 20.75
C VAL A 111 5.49 11.05 20.43
N ARG A 112 5.86 11.83 21.44
CA ARG A 112 6.84 12.92 21.32
C ARG A 112 8.25 12.40 21.63
N ILE A 113 9.29 13.03 21.09
CA ILE A 113 10.70 12.63 21.33
C ILE A 113 11.07 12.61 22.83
N GLU A 114 10.48 13.51 23.62
CA GLU A 114 10.61 13.52 25.08
C GLU A 114 10.05 12.26 25.74
N MET A 115 8.97 11.69 25.19
CA MET A 115 8.38 10.45 25.71
C MET A 115 9.29 9.26 25.36
N PHE A 116 9.72 9.17 24.10
CA PHE A 116 10.61 8.09 23.65
C PHE A 116 11.95 8.06 24.41
N ARG A 117 12.54 9.23 24.72
CA ARG A 117 13.82 9.31 25.46
C ARG A 117 13.70 9.12 26.97
N ASN A 118 12.54 9.35 27.59
CA ASN A 118 12.39 9.38 29.06
C ASN A 118 11.38 8.37 29.62
N MET A 119 10.64 7.63 28.78
CA MET A 119 9.62 6.68 29.18
C MET A 119 9.89 5.31 28.56
N GLN A 120 9.57 4.24 29.28
CA GLN A 120 9.60 2.89 28.71
C GLN A 120 8.43 2.68 27.76
N ASN A 121 8.57 1.77 26.78
CA ASN A 121 7.52 1.40 25.84
C ASN A 121 6.18 1.11 26.52
N ALA A 122 6.16 0.41 27.66
CA ALA A 122 4.95 0.14 28.44
C ALA A 122 4.22 1.42 28.91
N GLU A 123 4.94 2.48 29.31
CA GLU A 123 4.32 3.74 29.70
C GLU A 123 3.84 4.55 28.49
N ILE A 124 4.59 4.52 27.38
CA ILE A 124 4.19 5.14 26.11
C ILE A 124 2.88 4.50 25.62
N ILE A 125 2.80 3.17 25.60
CA ILE A 125 1.61 2.41 25.20
C ILE A 125 0.41 2.72 26.11
N ARG A 126 0.63 2.85 27.42
CA ARG A 126 -0.42 3.28 28.35
C ARG A 126 -0.94 4.68 28.01
N LYS A 127 -0.07 5.67 27.77
CA LYS A 127 -0.49 7.02 27.37
C LYS A 127 -1.23 7.04 26.03
N MET A 128 -0.73 6.30 25.03
CA MET A 128 -1.42 6.17 23.72
C MET A 128 -2.75 5.38 23.82
N THR A 129 -2.94 4.59 24.88
CA THR A 129 -4.22 3.94 25.22
C THR A 129 -5.18 4.93 25.90
N GLU A 130 -4.68 5.75 26.82
CA GLU A 130 -5.45 6.85 27.45
C GLU A 130 -5.87 7.94 26.44
N GLU A 131 -5.07 8.17 25.39
CA GLU A 131 -5.38 9.04 24.25
C GLU A 131 -6.20 8.37 23.13
N PHE A 132 -6.62 7.10 23.30
CA PHE A 132 -7.36 6.38 22.27
C PHE A 132 -8.85 6.76 22.27
N ASP A 133 -9.36 7.17 21.11
CA ASP A 133 -10.74 7.52 20.87
C ASP A 133 -11.60 6.25 20.65
N GLU A 134 -12.11 5.68 21.74
CA GLU A 134 -12.87 4.41 21.72
C GLU A 134 -14.21 4.52 20.97
N ASP A 135 -14.81 5.72 20.89
CA ASP A 135 -16.16 5.96 20.36
C ASP A 135 -16.31 5.56 18.88
N SER A 136 -15.21 5.53 18.12
CA SER A 136 -15.27 5.23 16.68
C SER A 136 -15.44 3.75 16.37
N GLY A 137 -14.97 2.82 17.22
CA GLY A 137 -14.97 1.35 17.03
C GLY A 137 -14.18 0.79 15.84
N ASP A 138 -14.09 1.54 14.75
CA ASP A 138 -13.39 1.28 13.50
C ASP A 138 -11.96 1.85 13.51
N TYR A 139 -11.05 1.12 12.89
CA TYR A 139 -9.64 1.50 12.74
C TYR A 139 -9.11 1.08 11.35
N PRO A 140 -7.95 1.57 10.88
CA PRO A 140 -7.50 1.38 9.49
C PRO A 140 -7.53 -0.06 8.93
N LEU A 141 -7.36 -1.07 9.80
CA LEU A 141 -7.42 -2.48 9.45
C LEU A 141 -8.83 -3.12 9.47
N THR A 142 -9.87 -2.44 9.97
CA THR A 142 -11.28 -2.89 9.87
C THR A 142 -12.07 -2.16 8.80
N ILE A 143 -11.82 -0.85 8.62
CA ILE A 143 -12.61 0.01 7.73
C ILE A 143 -12.65 -0.56 6.30
N SER A 144 -13.86 -0.62 5.73
CA SER A 144 -14.10 -1.09 4.37
C SER A 144 -13.91 0.02 3.33
N GLY A 145 -13.33 -0.33 2.19
CA GLY A 145 -13.22 0.56 1.03
C GLY A 145 -11.98 0.28 0.19
N PRO A 146 -11.90 0.75 -1.08
CA PRO A 146 -10.73 0.52 -1.93
C PRO A 146 -9.43 1.08 -1.35
N LEU A 147 -9.48 2.28 -0.75
CA LEU A 147 -8.35 2.92 -0.09
C LEU A 147 -7.82 2.08 1.09
N TRP A 148 -8.71 1.68 2.00
CA TRP A 148 -8.33 0.91 3.18
C TRP A 148 -7.87 -0.52 2.86
N LYS A 149 -8.45 -1.14 1.82
CA LYS A 149 -7.92 -2.42 1.28
C LYS A 149 -6.50 -2.27 0.74
N LYS A 150 -6.21 -1.19 0.00
CA LYS A 150 -4.85 -0.87 -0.46
C LYS A 150 -3.91 -0.61 0.72
N PHE A 151 -4.34 0.16 1.73
CA PHE A 151 -3.55 0.42 2.93
C PHE A 151 -3.16 -0.88 3.66
N ARG A 152 -4.07 -1.85 3.84
CA ARG A 152 -3.74 -3.14 4.46
C ARG A 152 -2.62 -3.88 3.72
N TYR A 153 -2.68 -3.92 2.39
CA TYR A 153 -1.61 -4.50 1.57
C TYR A 153 -0.29 -3.72 1.75
N ASN A 154 -0.35 -2.39 1.62
CA ASN A 154 0.80 -1.51 1.76
C ASN A 154 1.45 -1.59 3.15
N PHE A 155 0.68 -1.79 4.22
CA PHE A 155 1.16 -1.97 5.59
C PHE A 155 2.00 -3.25 5.73
N CYS A 156 1.48 -4.38 5.24
CA CYS A 156 2.23 -5.64 5.22
C CYS A 156 3.47 -5.53 4.33
N GLU A 157 3.34 -4.95 3.13
CA GLU A 157 4.46 -4.74 2.21
C GLU A 157 5.56 -3.86 2.82
N PHE A 158 5.20 -2.80 3.54
CA PHE A 158 6.15 -1.94 4.25
C PHE A 158 7.01 -2.74 5.24
N ILE A 159 6.39 -3.55 6.09
CA ILE A 159 7.07 -4.36 7.11
C ILE A 159 8.01 -5.38 6.44
N CYS A 160 7.52 -6.12 5.45
CA CYS A 160 8.31 -7.09 4.69
C CYS A 160 9.53 -6.44 4.02
N VAL A 161 9.36 -5.27 3.39
CA VAL A 161 10.45 -4.57 2.70
C VAL A 161 11.42 -3.95 3.71
N LEU A 162 10.94 -3.43 4.85
CA LEU A 162 11.76 -2.89 5.93
C LEU A 162 12.72 -3.94 6.48
N ILE A 163 12.20 -5.10 6.91
CA ILE A 163 13.02 -6.21 7.43
C ILE A 163 14.01 -6.67 6.37
N ARG A 164 13.54 -6.87 5.14
CA ARG A 164 14.38 -7.31 4.00
C ARG A 164 15.53 -6.34 3.70
N GLN A 165 15.34 -5.03 3.82
CA GLN A 165 16.42 -4.07 3.58
C GLN A 165 17.37 -3.97 4.78
N CYS A 166 16.86 -4.11 6.01
CA CYS A 166 17.67 -4.10 7.23
C CYS A 166 18.48 -5.39 7.47
N GLN A 167 18.13 -6.50 6.79
CA GLN A 167 18.62 -7.88 7.07
C GLN A 167 20.14 -8.07 7.09
N TYR A 168 20.91 -7.17 6.46
CA TYR A 168 22.37 -7.29 6.31
C TYR A 168 23.17 -6.46 7.32
N SER A 169 22.52 -5.60 8.13
CA SER A 169 23.23 -4.71 9.05
C SER A 169 22.33 -4.24 10.21
N ILE A 170 21.33 -3.40 9.92
CA ILE A 170 20.50 -2.71 10.93
C ILE A 170 19.75 -3.71 11.83
N ILE A 171 19.34 -4.86 11.30
CA ILE A 171 18.62 -5.89 12.09
C ILE A 171 19.45 -6.44 13.27
N TYR A 172 20.79 -6.30 13.23
CA TYR A 172 21.73 -6.81 14.25
C TYR A 172 22.35 -5.70 15.11
N ASP A 173 21.79 -4.49 15.10
CA ASP A 173 22.38 -3.34 15.83
C ASP A 173 21.99 -3.23 17.32
N GLU A 174 21.34 -4.28 17.84
CA GLU A 174 20.85 -4.40 19.23
C GLU A 174 19.94 -3.23 19.67
N TYR A 175 19.33 -2.50 18.72
CA TYR A 175 18.51 -1.33 19.03
C TYR A 175 17.19 -1.27 18.24
N MET A 176 17.25 -1.42 16.90
CA MET A 176 16.07 -1.28 16.04
C MET A 176 15.04 -2.38 16.30
N MET A 177 15.46 -3.64 16.25
CA MET A 177 14.59 -4.79 16.44
C MET A 177 14.07 -4.90 17.86
N ASP A 178 14.93 -4.70 18.87
CA ASP A 178 14.55 -4.76 20.29
C ASP A 178 13.48 -3.71 20.62
N THR A 179 13.62 -2.49 20.07
CA THR A 179 12.62 -1.43 20.23
C THR A 179 11.30 -1.80 19.56
N VAL A 180 11.33 -2.30 18.31
CA VAL A 180 10.13 -2.68 17.55
C VAL A 180 9.42 -3.87 18.20
N ILE A 181 10.13 -4.94 18.56
CA ILE A 181 9.57 -6.12 19.24
C ILE A 181 8.97 -5.70 20.58
N SER A 182 9.70 -4.93 21.40
CA SER A 182 9.20 -4.46 22.71
C SER A 182 7.92 -3.62 22.57
N LEU A 183 7.83 -2.75 21.56
CA LEU A 183 6.62 -1.98 21.28
C LEU A 183 5.47 -2.89 20.84
N LEU A 184 5.68 -3.73 19.81
CA LEU A 184 4.63 -4.56 19.23
C LEU A 184 4.07 -5.55 20.25
N THR A 185 4.94 -6.19 21.05
CA THR A 185 4.52 -7.11 22.11
C THR A 185 3.75 -6.38 23.22
N GLY A 186 4.14 -5.15 23.59
CA GLY A 186 3.36 -4.34 24.52
C GLY A 186 1.99 -3.91 23.96
N LEU A 187 1.90 -3.67 22.65
CA LEU A 187 0.65 -3.34 21.96
C LEU A 187 -0.26 -4.57 21.81
N SER A 188 0.31 -5.77 21.72
CA SER A 188 -0.46 -7.03 21.58
C SER A 188 -1.18 -7.43 22.87
N ASP A 189 -0.71 -6.97 24.02
CA ASP A 189 -1.34 -7.14 25.35
C ASP A 189 -2.24 -5.95 25.78
N SER A 190 -2.35 -4.89 24.96
CA SER A 190 -3.20 -3.72 25.29
C SER A 190 -4.68 -4.07 25.37
N GLN A 191 -5.44 -3.41 26.25
CA GLN A 191 -6.91 -3.55 26.31
C GLN A 191 -7.62 -3.03 25.04
N VAL A 192 -7.00 -2.14 24.28
CA VAL A 192 -7.56 -1.59 23.03
C VAL A 192 -7.45 -2.62 21.91
N ARG A 193 -8.61 -3.02 21.35
CA ARG A 193 -8.68 -4.01 20.26
C ARG A 193 -7.86 -3.61 19.02
N ALA A 194 -7.83 -2.32 18.71
CA ALA A 194 -7.15 -1.79 17.53
C ALA A 194 -5.63 -1.94 17.61
N PHE A 195 -5.03 -1.69 18.79
CA PHE A 195 -3.60 -1.95 19.03
C PHE A 195 -3.28 -3.44 18.91
N ARG A 196 -4.05 -4.32 19.57
CA ARG A 196 -3.80 -5.78 19.51
C ARG A 196 -3.83 -6.31 18.08
N HIS A 197 -4.87 -5.99 17.31
CA HIS A 197 -4.99 -6.52 15.95
C HIS A 197 -3.90 -5.99 15.01
N THR A 198 -3.49 -4.72 15.17
CA THR A 198 -2.45 -4.10 14.33
C THR A 198 -1.06 -4.65 14.66
N SER A 199 -0.75 -4.80 15.94
CA SER A 199 0.54 -5.34 16.39
C SER A 199 0.69 -6.83 16.09
N THR A 200 -0.32 -7.67 16.37
CA THR A 200 -0.26 -9.10 16.00
C THR A 200 -0.10 -9.31 14.49
N LEU A 201 -0.75 -8.47 13.66
CA LEU A 201 -0.53 -8.51 12.21
C LEU A 201 0.91 -8.13 11.85
N ALA A 202 1.49 -7.10 12.49
CA ALA A 202 2.88 -6.71 12.27
C ALA A 202 3.90 -7.79 12.70
N GLU A 203 3.73 -8.36 13.90
CA GLU A 203 4.60 -9.43 14.43
C GLU A 203 4.59 -10.69 13.54
N SER A 204 3.48 -10.99 12.87
CA SER A 204 3.41 -12.13 11.95
C SER A 204 4.37 -12.04 10.76
N TYR A 205 4.73 -10.82 10.34
CA TYR A 205 5.73 -10.57 9.29
C TYR A 205 7.15 -10.33 9.84
N ASN A 206 7.30 -10.25 11.17
CA ASN A 206 8.60 -10.03 11.84
C ASN A 206 9.35 -11.34 12.13
N ASN A 207 8.69 -12.49 11.99
CA ASN A 207 9.20 -13.83 12.29
C ASN A 207 9.41 -14.70 11.03
N GLU A 208 9.33 -14.12 9.82
CA GLU A 208 9.48 -14.81 8.52
C GLU A 208 10.69 -14.28 7.72
#